data_AF-A0A528FWG4-F1
#
_entry.id   AF-A0A528FWG4-F1
#
_cell.length_a   1.000
_cell.length_b   1.000
_cell.length_c   1.000
_cell.angle_alpha   90.00
_cell.angle_beta   90.00
_cell.angle_gamma   90.00
#
_symmetry.space_group_name_H-M   'P 1'
#
loop_
_entity.id
_entity.type
_entity.pdbx_description
1 polymer ?
#
loop_
_entity_poly.entity_id
_entity_poly.type
_entity_poly.pdbx_seq_one_letter_code
_entity_poly.pdbx_strand_id
1 'polypeptide(L)' 'AFSQVATSFQYLVNSWPTIVELISIYKRLRAFEATLEGAPLPEIDQDYLERERAGLRPEDQPVS' A
#
# COMPACT_ATOMS: atom_id res chain seq x y z
N ALA A 1 30.58 1.29 15.18
CA ALA A 1 30.00 1.73 13.90
C ALA A 1 29.11 0.66 13.27
N PHE A 2 29.63 -0.50 12.84
CA PHE A 2 28.83 -1.60 12.26
C PHE A 2 27.70 -2.11 13.19
N SER A 3 27.99 -2.23 14.49
CA SER A 3 27.00 -2.58 15.51
C SER A 3 25.81 -1.61 15.56
N GLN A 4 26.05 -0.31 15.39
CA GLN A 4 24.99 0.71 15.39
C GLN A 4 24.11 0.62 14.14
N VAL A 5 24.71 0.35 12.98
CA VAL A 5 23.99 0.14 11.72
C VAL A 5 23.08 -1.10 11.84
N ALA A 6 23.61 -2.23 12.33
CA ALA A 6 22.84 -3.45 12.53
C ALA A 6 21.64 -3.22 13.46
N THR A 7 21.82 -2.47 14.55
CA THR A 7 20.72 -2.10 15.46
C THR A 7 19.64 -1.27 14.79
N SER A 8 20.01 -0.29 13.94
CA SER A 8 19.03 0.50 13.18
C SER A 8 18.24 -0.35 12.18
N PHE A 9 18.88 -1.29 11.48
CA PHE A 9 18.17 -2.24 10.60
C PHE A 9 17.24 -3.16 11.39
N GLN A 10 17.67 -3.66 12.55
CA GLN A 10 16.83 -4.49 13.41
C GLN A 10 15.58 -3.74 13.88
N TYR A 11 15.70 -2.44 14.19
CA TYR A 11 14.55 -1.61 14.53
C TYR A 11 13.55 -1.54 13.36
N LEU A 12 14.00 -1.28 12.12
CA LEU A 12 13.13 -1.23 10.95
C LEU A 12 12.40 -2.56 10.70
N VAL A 13 13.12 -3.69 10.83
CA VAL A 13 12.53 -5.02 10.67
C VAL A 13 11.49 -5.29 11.75
N ASN A 14 11.80 -4.95 13.01
CA ASN A 14 10.86 -5.13 14.13
C ASN A 14 9.63 -4.22 14.00
N SER A 15 9.79 -3.03 13.43
CA SER A 15 8.71 -2.08 13.19
C SER A 15 7.97 -2.30 11.86
N TRP A 16 8.39 -3.28 11.05
CA TRP A 16 7.82 -3.51 9.72
C TRP A 16 6.29 -3.66 9.71
N PRO A 17 5.65 -4.43 10.62
CA PRO A 17 4.19 -4.53 10.65
C PRO A 17 3.51 -3.17 10.87
N THR A 18 4.04 -2.36 11.78
CA THR A 18 3.53 -1.00 12.06
C THR A 18 3.70 -0.08 10.86
N ILE A 19 4.84 -0.15 10.17
CA ILE A 19 5.08 0.66 8.97
C ILE A 19 4.03 0.32 7.90
N VAL A 20 3.80 -0.97 7.63
CA VAL A 20 2.80 -1.43 6.67
C VAL A 20 1.39 -0.99 7.09
N GLU A 21 1.06 -1.07 8.37
CA GLU A 21 -0.23 -0.61 8.91
C GLU A 21 -0.44 0.89 8.66
N LEU A 22 0.54 1.73 8.99
CA LEU A 22 0.46 3.18 8.78
C LEU A 22 0.33 3.53 7.30
N ILE A 23 1.08 2.87 6.42
CA ILE A 23 0.95 3.04 4.97
C ILE A 23 -0.46 2.63 4.50
N SER A 24 -1.01 1.55 5.05
CA SER A 24 -2.35 1.08 4.70
C SER A 24 -3.45 2.04 5.19
N ILE A 25 -3.28 2.64 6.36
CA ILE A 25 -4.18 3.69 6.87
C ILE A 25 -4.11 4.91 5.96
N TYR A 26 -2.91 5.39 5.63
CA TYR A 26 -2.72 6.54 4.75
C TYR A 26 -3.42 6.35 3.39
N LYS A 27 -3.24 5.18 2.75
CA LYS A 27 -3.89 4.88 1.46
C LYS A 27 -5.41 4.93 1.55
N ARG A 28 -5.99 4.31 2.58
CA ARG A 28 -7.45 4.31 2.77
C ARG A 28 -7.99 5.71 3.05
N LEU A 29 -7.28 6.51 3.84
CA LEU A 29 -7.65 7.91 4.09
C LEU A 29 -7.62 8.73 2.80
N ARG A 30 -6.60 8.56 1.95
CA ARG A 30 -6.52 9.26 0.66
C ARG A 30 -7.66 8.87 -0.30
N ALA A 31 -8.00 7.60 -0.40
CA ALA A 31 -9.16 7.16 -1.19
C ALA A 31 -10.49 7.70 -0.65
N PHE A 32 -10.62 7.75 0.68
CA PHE A 32 -11.78 8.32 1.35
C PHE A 32 -11.93 9.82 1.09
N GLU A 33 -10.86 10.60 1.24
CA GLU A 33 -10.84 12.04 0.93
C GLU A 33 -11.22 12.32 -0.53
N ALA A 34 -10.66 11.57 -1.48
CA ALA A 34 -11.00 11.71 -2.90
C ALA A 34 -12.50 11.49 -3.17
N THR A 35 -13.11 10.54 -2.45
CA THR A 35 -14.55 10.27 -2.54
C THR A 35 -15.39 11.45 -2.04
N LEU A 36 -14.96 12.13 -0.98
CA LEU A 36 -15.66 13.31 -0.44
C LEU A 36 -15.53 14.53 -1.36
N GLU A 37 -14.37 14.70 -1.98
CA GLU A 37 -14.07 15.84 -2.85
C GLU A 37 -14.58 15.64 -4.29
N GLY A 38 -15.11 14.46 -4.63
CA GLY A 38 -15.47 14.11 -6.01
C GLY A 38 -14.27 14.03 -6.95
N ALA A 39 -13.08 13.84 -6.39
CA ALA A 39 -11.83 13.67 -7.11
C ALA A 39 -11.68 12.21 -7.62
N PRO A 40 -10.85 11.97 -8.65
CA PRO A 40 -10.52 10.61 -9.04
C PRO A 40 -9.85 9.85 -7.88
N LEU A 41 -10.16 8.56 -7.74
CA LEU A 41 -9.51 7.68 -6.78
C LEU A 41 -8.00 7.59 -7.07
N PRO A 42 -7.15 7.21 -6.11
CA PRO A 42 -5.74 6.94 -6.39
C PRO A 42 -5.57 5.86 -7.48
N GLU A 43 -4.49 5.94 -8.26
CA GLU A 43 -4.20 5.03 -9.39
C GLU A 43 -4.32 3.55 -9.02
N ILE A 44 -3.76 3.17 -7.86
CA ILE A 44 -3.81 1.78 -7.37
C ILE A 44 -5.25 1.27 -7.17
N ASP A 45 -6.17 2.15 -6.75
CA ASP A 45 -7.57 1.81 -6.54
C ASP A 45 -8.32 1.76 -7.87
N GLN A 46 -7.98 2.65 -8.82
CA GLN A 46 -8.52 2.61 -10.19
C GLN A 46 -8.14 1.30 -10.88
N ASP A 47 -6.84 0.95 -10.88
CA ASP A 47 -6.31 -0.29 -11.42
C ASP A 47 -7.00 -1.51 -10.84
N TYR A 48 -7.21 -1.53 -9.52
CA TYR A 48 -7.91 -2.61 -8.83
C TYR A 48 -9.34 -2.76 -9.34
N LEU A 49 -10.09 -1.65 -9.44
CA LEU A 49 -11.46 -1.64 -9.93
C LEU A 49 -11.57 -2.04 -11.41
N GLU A 50 -10.63 -1.64 -12.24
CA GLU A 50 -10.58 -2.04 -13.65
C GLU A 50 -10.37 -3.54 -13.79
N ARG A 51 -9.48 -4.13 -12.98
CA ARG A 51 -9.25 -5.57 -12.94
C ARG A 51 -10.49 -6.34 -12.48
N GLU A 52 -11.12 -5.88 -11.40
CA GLU A 52 -12.37 -6.47 -10.89
C GLU A 52 -13.48 -6.45 -11.96
N ARG A 53 -13.63 -5.32 -12.69
CA ARG A 53 -14.57 -5.21 -13.81
C ARG A 53 -14.23 -6.13 -14.97
N ALA A 54 -12.94 -6.39 -15.20
CA ALA A 54 -12.47 -7.34 -16.21
C ALA A 54 -12.58 -8.81 -15.76
N GLY A 55 -12.96 -9.08 -14.50
CA GLY A 55 -13.02 -10.43 -13.93
C GLY A 55 -11.67 -11.10 -13.77
N LEU A 56 -10.57 -10.32 -13.77
CA LEU A 56 -9.22 -10.82 -13.59
C LEU A 56 -8.94 -11.01 -12.11
N ARG A 57 -8.74 -12.25 -11.70
CA ARG A 57 -8.45 -12.56 -10.30
C ARG A 57 -7.00 -12.19 -9.99
N PRO A 58 -6.69 -11.75 -8.76
CA PRO A 58 -5.32 -11.37 -8.39
C PRO A 58 -4.27 -12.46 -8.64
N GLU A 59 -4.65 -13.74 -8.51
CA GLU A 59 -3.77 -14.89 -8.75
C GLU A 59 -3.38 -15.10 -10.23
N ASP A 60 -4.13 -14.52 -11.16
CA ASP A 60 -3.89 -14.66 -12.60
C ASP A 60 -2.93 -13.56 -13.12
N GLN A 61 -2.36 -12.75 -12.22
CA GLN A 61 -1.49 -11.65 -12.57
C GLN A 61 -0.07 -12.13 -12.93
N PRO A 62 0.48 -11.75 -14.10
CA PRO A 62 1.91 -11.93 -14.34
C PRO A 62 2.68 -11.06 -13.34
N VAL A 63 3.63 -11.66 -12.61
CA VAL A 63 4.57 -10.92 -11.78
C VAL A 63 5.34 -9.93 -12.66
N SER A 64 5.11 -8.64 -12.42
CA SER A 64 5.83 -7.53 -13.05
C SER A 64 7.24 -7.39 -12.50
#